data_AF-A0A3E4VWP1-F1
#
_entry.id   AF-A0A3E4VWP1-F1
#
_cell.length_a   1.000
_cell.length_b   1.000
_cell.length_c   1.000
_cell.angle_alpha   90.00
_cell.angle_beta   90.00
_cell.angle_gamma   90.00
#
_symmetry.space_group_name_H-M   'P 1'
#
loop_
_entity.id
_entity.type
_entity.pdbx_description
1 polymer ?
#
loop_
_entity_poly.entity_id
_entity_poly.type
_entity_poly.pdbx_seq_one_letter_code
_entity_poly.pdbx_strand_id
1 'polypeptide(L)'
;QENIETLLGLEEEAQKKLKKVKGEINVQKMKGAAVNATTAIADGVSSLLGGSKVKRLEAENEGLKQNIANLQRQVQAEQREQTKMEHRHNSEINKIDRNYQQKIREYDNRLEQIDTYFPIVTELLPIAEQCREVGFTEELTRQIVTLQPVEFKGRLYSKEHREKFRTDHSTATVERNPQEKGKFRLCIDGIPILEWFKMKFQELKEKLGVSHTQKEEDTPKRGFRL
;
A
#
# COMPACT_ATOMS: atom_id res chain seq x y z
N GLN A 1 -64.19 29.04 -70.83
CA GLN A 1 -65.33 28.35 -70.20
C GLN A 1 -65.60 26.96 -70.81
N GLU A 2 -65.14 26.60 -72.01
CA GLU A 2 -65.37 25.23 -72.56
C GLU A 2 -64.40 24.14 -72.04
N ASN A 3 -63.16 24.46 -71.66
CA ASN A 3 -62.17 23.41 -71.34
C ASN A 3 -62.38 22.69 -69.98
N ILE A 4 -62.98 23.35 -68.98
CA ILE A 4 -63.12 22.76 -67.64
C ILE A 4 -64.31 21.79 -67.60
N GLU A 5 -65.44 22.12 -68.23
CA GLU A 5 -66.58 21.20 -68.34
C GLU A 5 -66.26 19.96 -69.18
N THR A 6 -65.49 20.13 -70.27
CA THR A 6 -65.07 19.00 -71.11
C THR A 6 -64.13 18.04 -70.35
N LEU A 7 -63.25 18.57 -69.50
CA LEU A 7 -62.35 17.76 -68.66
C LEU A 7 -63.12 17.01 -67.56
N LEU A 8 -64.12 17.64 -66.93
CA LEU A 8 -64.95 16.99 -65.91
C LEU A 8 -65.79 15.84 -66.50
N GLY A 9 -66.33 16.01 -67.72
CA GLY A 9 -67.05 14.94 -68.40
C GLY A 9 -66.17 13.73 -68.76
N LEU A 10 -64.93 13.98 -69.21
CA LEU A 10 -63.96 12.91 -69.49
C LEU A 10 -63.51 12.19 -68.21
N GLU A 11 -63.38 12.90 -67.09
CA GLU A 11 -63.05 12.31 -65.79
C GLU A 11 -64.17 11.36 -65.31
N GLU A 12 -65.43 11.79 -65.40
CA GLU A 12 -66.56 10.94 -65.00
C GLU A 12 -66.67 9.66 -65.85
N GLU A 13 -66.47 9.76 -67.17
CA GLU A 13 -66.52 8.59 -68.04
C GLU A 13 -65.37 7.62 -67.75
N ALA A 14 -64.17 8.13 -67.50
CA ALA A 14 -63.01 7.33 -67.11
C ALA A 14 -63.25 6.62 -65.76
N GLN A 15 -63.81 7.32 -64.76
CA GLN A 15 -64.14 6.71 -63.47
C GLN A 15 -65.21 5.62 -63.61
N LYS A 16 -66.18 5.79 -64.50
CA LYS A 16 -67.24 4.79 -64.74
C LYS A 16 -66.69 3.53 -65.42
N LYS A 17 -65.79 3.68 -66.41
CA LYS A 17 -65.09 2.55 -67.04
C LYS A 17 -64.16 1.83 -66.05
N LEU A 18 -63.45 2.58 -65.20
CA LEU A 18 -62.56 2.02 -64.18
C LEU A 18 -63.34 1.22 -63.13
N LYS A 19 -64.53 1.70 -62.70
CA LYS A 19 -65.42 0.93 -61.81
C LYS A 19 -65.91 -0.37 -62.46
N LYS A 20 -66.27 -0.35 -63.75
CA LYS A 20 -66.70 -1.55 -64.48
C LYS A 20 -65.58 -2.59 -64.59
N VAL A 21 -64.38 -2.17 -65.02
CA VAL A 21 -63.20 -3.04 -65.13
C VAL A 21 -62.79 -3.60 -63.76
N LYS A 22 -62.87 -2.79 -62.69
CA LYS A 22 -62.61 -3.25 -61.33
C LYS A 22 -63.62 -4.30 -60.86
N GLY A 23 -64.90 -4.16 -61.23
CA GLY A 23 -65.94 -5.15 -60.97
C GLY A 23 -65.70 -6.48 -61.70
N GLU A 24 -65.35 -6.42 -62.99
CA GLU A 24 -65.07 -7.60 -63.80
C GLU A 24 -63.81 -8.35 -63.33
N ILE A 25 -62.73 -7.62 -62.98
CA ILE A 25 -61.52 -8.20 -62.38
C ILE A 25 -61.84 -8.85 -61.02
N ASN A 26 -62.72 -8.25 -60.21
CA ASN A 26 -63.08 -8.82 -58.91
C ASN A 26 -63.87 -10.12 -59.07
N VAL A 27 -64.81 -10.18 -60.01
CA VAL A 27 -65.63 -11.38 -60.27
C VAL A 27 -64.81 -12.51 -60.91
N GLN A 28 -63.89 -12.22 -61.82
CA GLN A 28 -63.02 -13.24 -62.43
C GLN A 28 -61.91 -13.71 -61.48
N LYS A 29 -61.28 -12.83 -60.70
CA LYS A 29 -60.29 -13.23 -59.68
C LYS A 29 -60.92 -14.03 -58.54
N MET A 30 -62.15 -13.72 -58.12
CA MET A 30 -62.81 -14.48 -57.05
C MET A 30 -63.18 -15.91 -57.47
N LYS A 31 -63.59 -16.15 -58.72
CA LYS A 31 -63.91 -17.52 -59.19
C LYS A 31 -62.68 -18.38 -59.47
N GLY A 32 -61.56 -17.79 -59.90
CA GLY A 32 -60.31 -18.52 -60.17
C GLY A 32 -59.35 -18.67 -58.99
N ALA A 33 -59.32 -17.70 -58.05
CA ALA A 33 -58.37 -17.71 -56.94
C ALA A 33 -58.89 -18.41 -55.68
N ALA A 34 -60.21 -18.44 -55.43
CA ALA A 34 -60.76 -19.09 -54.23
C ALA A 34 -60.57 -20.62 -54.25
N VAL A 35 -60.60 -21.24 -55.43
CA VAL A 35 -60.45 -22.70 -55.59
C VAL A 35 -58.98 -23.14 -55.46
N ASN A 36 -58.02 -22.29 -55.83
CA ASN A 36 -56.59 -22.64 -55.80
C ASN A 36 -55.83 -22.10 -54.56
N ALA A 37 -56.23 -20.97 -53.98
CA ALA A 37 -55.57 -20.42 -52.80
C ALA A 37 -55.90 -21.20 -51.51
N THR A 38 -57.07 -21.81 -51.42
CA THR A 38 -57.51 -22.52 -50.20
C THR A 38 -56.75 -23.84 -50.00
N THR A 39 -56.37 -24.54 -51.07
CA THR A 39 -55.59 -25.78 -50.98
C THR A 39 -54.09 -25.52 -50.81
N ALA A 40 -53.53 -24.49 -51.46
CA ALA A 40 -52.10 -24.21 -51.40
C ALA A 40 -51.65 -23.47 -50.13
N ILE A 41 -52.51 -22.64 -49.52
CA ILE A 41 -52.16 -21.90 -48.29
C ILE A 41 -52.31 -22.77 -47.04
N ALA A 42 -53.25 -23.73 -47.03
CA ALA A 42 -53.40 -24.68 -45.93
C ALA A 42 -52.18 -25.61 -45.79
N ASP A 43 -51.64 -26.10 -46.90
CA ASP A 43 -50.47 -27.01 -46.88
C ASP A 43 -49.12 -26.27 -46.85
N GLY A 44 -49.03 -25.09 -47.48
CA GLY A 44 -47.76 -24.35 -47.62
C GLY A 44 -47.28 -23.64 -46.35
N VAL A 45 -48.19 -23.17 -45.49
CA VAL A 45 -47.81 -22.49 -44.23
C VAL A 45 -47.69 -23.48 -43.06
N SER A 46 -48.40 -24.61 -43.10
CA SER A 46 -48.23 -25.67 -42.10
C SER A 46 -46.92 -26.46 -42.26
N SER A 47 -46.33 -26.46 -43.46
CA SER A 47 -45.11 -27.22 -43.81
C SER A 47 -43.79 -26.45 -43.61
N LEU A 48 -43.80 -25.11 -43.74
CA LEU A 48 -42.57 -24.31 -43.71
C LEU A 48 -42.23 -23.69 -42.33
N LEU A 49 -43.17 -23.68 -41.39
CA LEU A 49 -42.92 -23.41 -39.97
C LEU A 49 -43.25 -24.67 -39.18
N GLY A 50 -42.39 -25.69 -39.34
CA GLY A 50 -42.55 -26.98 -38.68
C GLY A 50 -42.80 -26.80 -37.18
N GLY A 51 -44.01 -27.11 -36.73
CA GLY A 51 -44.43 -26.97 -35.33
C GLY A 51 -43.50 -27.69 -34.35
N SER A 52 -42.73 -28.68 -34.81
CA SER A 52 -41.66 -29.32 -34.03
C SER A 52 -40.48 -28.39 -33.71
N LYS A 53 -40.04 -27.55 -34.66
CA LYS A 53 -38.93 -26.59 -34.46
C LYS A 53 -39.39 -25.40 -33.60
N VAL A 54 -40.63 -24.93 -33.79
CA VAL A 54 -41.23 -23.89 -32.96
C VAL A 54 -41.38 -24.37 -31.52
N LYS A 55 -41.97 -25.55 -31.29
CA LYS A 55 -42.10 -26.15 -29.94
C LYS A 55 -40.75 -26.36 -29.26
N ARG A 56 -39.71 -26.73 -30.01
CA ARG A 56 -38.35 -26.86 -29.47
C ARG A 56 -37.78 -25.51 -29.02
N LEU A 57 -37.94 -24.47 -29.84
CA LEU A 57 -37.51 -23.12 -29.49
C LEU A 57 -38.29 -22.52 -28.31
N GLU A 58 -39.58 -22.83 -28.18
CA GLU A 58 -40.39 -22.45 -27.02
C GLU A 58 -39.89 -23.15 -25.75
N ALA A 59 -39.61 -24.46 -25.82
CA ALA A 59 -39.07 -25.21 -24.69
C ALA A 59 -37.67 -24.72 -24.28
N GLU A 60 -36.79 -24.42 -25.23
CA GLU A 60 -35.48 -23.83 -24.97
C GLU A 60 -35.60 -22.43 -24.35
N ASN A 61 -36.53 -21.59 -24.83
CA ASN A 61 -36.78 -20.27 -24.25
C ASN A 61 -37.30 -20.35 -22.81
N GLU A 62 -38.21 -21.27 -22.51
CA GLU A 62 -38.67 -21.48 -21.13
C GLU A 62 -37.55 -21.99 -20.23
N GLY A 63 -36.71 -22.91 -20.74
CA GLY A 63 -35.50 -23.35 -20.04
C GLY A 63 -34.53 -22.19 -19.76
N LEU A 64 -34.31 -21.31 -20.75
CA LEU A 64 -33.45 -20.13 -20.59
C LEU A 64 -34.03 -19.14 -19.58
N LYS A 65 -35.35 -18.88 -19.59
CA LYS A 65 -36.02 -18.04 -18.59
C LYS A 65 -35.85 -18.59 -17.18
N GLN A 66 -36.03 -19.91 -17.00
CA GLN A 66 -35.80 -20.57 -15.72
C GLN A 66 -34.35 -20.45 -15.25
N ASN A 67 -33.39 -20.65 -16.16
CA ASN A 67 -31.97 -20.50 -15.87
C ASN A 67 -31.63 -19.06 -15.45
N ILE A 68 -32.15 -18.05 -16.15
CA ILE A 68 -31.98 -16.64 -15.79
C ILE A 68 -32.53 -16.38 -14.38
N ALA A 69 -33.72 -16.87 -14.06
CA ALA A 69 -34.32 -16.69 -12.73
C ALA A 69 -33.52 -17.40 -11.62
N ASN A 70 -32.98 -18.59 -11.92
CA ASN A 70 -32.10 -19.32 -10.99
C ASN A 70 -30.79 -18.56 -10.77
N LEU A 71 -30.17 -18.07 -11.84
CA LEU A 71 -28.92 -17.31 -11.78
C LEU A 71 -29.11 -15.99 -11.01
N GLN A 72 -30.21 -15.28 -11.23
CA GLN A 72 -30.56 -14.08 -10.47
C GLN A 72 -30.69 -14.37 -8.97
N ARG A 73 -31.32 -15.50 -8.59
CA ARG A 73 -31.40 -15.93 -7.19
C ARG A 73 -30.03 -16.26 -6.61
N GLN A 74 -29.17 -16.93 -7.37
CA GLN A 74 -27.80 -17.25 -6.93
C GLN A 74 -26.96 -15.99 -6.73
N VAL A 75 -26.97 -15.06 -7.69
CA VAL A 75 -26.25 -13.78 -7.60
C VAL A 75 -26.72 -12.99 -6.37
N GLN A 76 -28.03 -12.94 -6.10
CA GLN A 76 -28.55 -12.27 -4.90
C GLN A 76 -28.09 -12.96 -3.60
N ALA A 77 -28.03 -14.29 -3.57
CA ALA A 77 -27.56 -15.02 -2.40
C ALA A 77 -26.06 -14.79 -2.16
N GLU A 78 -25.26 -14.83 -3.23
CA GLU A 78 -23.82 -14.59 -3.17
C GLU A 78 -23.50 -13.15 -2.73
N GLN A 79 -24.22 -12.15 -3.24
CA GLN A 79 -24.08 -10.75 -2.81
C GLN A 79 -24.36 -10.58 -1.30
N ARG A 80 -25.36 -11.29 -0.77
CA ARG A 80 -25.68 -11.27 0.67
C ARG A 80 -24.56 -11.91 1.49
N GLU A 81 -24.02 -13.04 1.05
CA GLU A 81 -22.92 -13.70 1.73
C GLU A 81 -21.63 -12.87 1.67
N GLN A 82 -21.33 -12.23 0.54
CA GLN A 82 -20.21 -11.29 0.41
C GLN A 82 -20.34 -10.14 1.41
N THR A 83 -21.52 -9.51 1.49
CA THR A 83 -21.76 -8.41 2.43
C THR A 83 -21.59 -8.86 3.89
N LYS A 84 -22.10 -10.05 4.25
CA LYS A 84 -21.89 -10.63 5.59
C LYS A 84 -20.42 -10.90 5.87
N MET A 85 -19.68 -11.42 4.89
CA MET A 85 -18.26 -11.70 5.01
C MET A 85 -17.46 -10.41 5.19
N GLU A 86 -17.76 -9.37 4.42
CA GLU A 86 -17.14 -8.05 4.55
C GLU A 86 -17.39 -7.45 5.94
N HIS A 87 -18.61 -7.52 6.46
CA HIS A 87 -18.91 -7.06 7.81
C HIS A 87 -18.15 -7.85 8.89
N ARG A 88 -18.04 -9.17 8.75
CA ARG A 88 -17.23 -10.01 9.65
C ARG A 88 -15.76 -9.62 9.59
N HIS A 89 -15.21 -9.48 8.39
CA HIS A 89 -13.82 -9.11 8.19
C HIS A 89 -13.52 -7.72 8.78
N ASN A 90 -14.37 -6.73 8.51
CA ASN A 90 -14.25 -5.40 9.10
C ASN A 90 -14.35 -5.43 10.63
N SER A 91 -15.23 -6.25 11.19
CA SER A 91 -15.29 -6.45 12.64
C SER A 91 -13.98 -7.03 13.20
N GLU A 92 -13.40 -8.03 12.55
CA GLU A 92 -12.12 -8.62 12.98
C GLU A 92 -10.96 -7.63 12.86
N ILE A 93 -10.87 -6.87 11.77
CA ILE A 93 -9.89 -5.79 11.62
C ILE A 93 -10.02 -4.79 12.78
N ASN A 94 -11.22 -4.32 13.07
CA ASN A 94 -11.46 -3.34 14.14
C ASN A 94 -11.11 -3.90 15.53
N LYS A 95 -11.36 -5.19 15.78
CA LYS A 95 -10.95 -5.84 17.03
C LYS A 95 -9.43 -5.89 17.16
N ILE A 96 -8.74 -6.26 16.09
CA ILE A 96 -7.27 -6.34 16.04
C ILE A 96 -6.67 -4.95 16.26
N ASP A 97 -7.16 -3.95 15.55
CA ASP A 97 -6.72 -2.55 15.68
C ASP A 97 -6.89 -2.04 17.12
N ARG A 98 -8.07 -2.25 17.72
CA ARG A 98 -8.32 -1.88 19.13
C ARG A 98 -7.38 -2.57 20.11
N ASN A 99 -7.07 -3.86 19.88
CA ASN A 99 -6.13 -4.61 20.72
C ASN A 99 -4.72 -4.02 20.63
N TYR A 100 -4.23 -3.71 19.42
CA TYR A 100 -2.94 -3.07 19.25
C TYR A 100 -2.89 -1.67 19.88
N GLN A 101 -3.92 -0.85 19.66
CA GLN A 101 -4.02 0.47 20.31
C GLN A 101 -4.05 0.37 21.84
N GLN A 102 -4.65 -0.68 22.40
CA GLN A 102 -4.63 -0.93 23.83
C GLN A 102 -3.22 -1.31 24.31
N LYS A 103 -2.53 -2.21 23.60
CA LYS A 103 -1.15 -2.59 23.94
C LYS A 103 -0.19 -1.40 23.87
N ILE A 104 -0.29 -0.56 22.83
CA ILE A 104 0.52 0.64 22.69
C ILE A 104 0.31 1.54 23.91
N ARG A 105 -0.96 1.84 24.25
CA ARG A 105 -1.28 2.63 25.46
C ARG A 105 -0.75 2.01 26.75
N GLU A 106 -0.78 0.69 26.88
CA GLU A 106 -0.21 0.01 28.04
C GLU A 106 1.31 0.21 28.12
N TYR A 107 2.02 0.07 27.01
CA TYR A 107 3.46 0.34 26.96
C TYR A 107 3.79 1.80 27.22
N ASP A 108 3.06 2.74 26.62
CA ASP A 108 3.24 4.17 26.83
C ASP A 108 3.04 4.53 28.31
N ASN A 109 1.99 4.00 28.95
CA ASN A 109 1.75 4.21 30.38
C ASN A 109 2.87 3.59 31.25
N ARG A 110 3.43 2.44 30.87
CA ARG A 110 4.59 1.86 31.58
C ARG A 110 5.84 2.72 31.42
N LEU A 111 6.08 3.27 30.22
CA LEU A 111 7.19 4.20 29.96
C LEU A 111 7.02 5.49 30.77
N GLU A 112 5.82 6.07 30.81
CA GLU A 112 5.50 7.24 31.63
C GLU A 112 5.73 6.98 33.12
N GLN A 113 5.40 5.78 33.63
CA GLN A 113 5.72 5.38 34.99
C GLN A 113 7.23 5.29 35.22
N ILE A 114 8.00 4.76 34.26
CA ILE A 114 9.47 4.72 34.35
C ILE A 114 10.03 6.15 34.40
N ASP A 115 9.59 7.04 33.52
CA ASP A 115 10.06 8.43 33.49
C ASP A 115 9.66 9.19 34.78
N THR A 116 8.48 8.91 35.32
CA THR A 116 7.96 9.56 36.55
C THR A 116 8.69 9.09 37.81
N TYR A 117 8.83 7.77 37.99
CA TYR A 117 9.37 7.20 39.23
C TYR A 117 10.88 6.95 39.18
N PHE A 118 11.45 6.81 37.99
CA PHE A 118 12.87 6.51 37.76
C PHE A 118 13.49 7.46 36.71
N PRO A 119 13.44 8.79 36.90
CA PRO A 119 13.91 9.78 35.92
C PRO A 119 15.40 9.63 35.57
N ILE A 120 16.18 9.00 36.46
CA ILE A 120 17.59 8.68 36.24
C ILE A 120 17.81 7.72 35.05
N VAL A 121 16.83 6.86 34.72
CA VAL A 121 16.94 5.91 33.60
C VAL A 121 17.11 6.67 32.29
N THR A 122 16.30 7.70 32.08
CA THR A 122 16.35 8.57 30.90
C THR A 122 17.73 9.25 30.75
N GLU A 123 18.36 9.60 31.87
CA GLU A 123 19.71 10.20 31.90
C GLU A 123 20.84 9.16 31.66
N LEU A 124 20.60 7.88 31.99
CA LEU A 124 21.58 6.78 31.86
C LEU A 124 21.52 6.08 30.50
N LEU A 125 20.41 6.15 29.77
CA LEU A 125 20.28 5.55 28.44
C LEU A 125 21.37 6.01 27.45
N PRO A 126 21.70 7.31 27.32
CA PRO A 126 22.80 7.75 26.45
C PRO A 126 24.16 7.18 26.86
N ILE A 127 24.36 6.91 28.15
CA ILE A 127 25.59 6.28 28.65
C ILE A 127 25.64 4.81 28.27
N ALA A 128 24.52 4.09 28.34
CA ALA A 128 24.43 2.71 27.86
C ALA A 128 24.74 2.61 26.36
N GLU A 129 24.21 3.55 25.57
CA GLU A 129 24.51 3.66 24.14
C GLU A 129 25.99 3.93 23.90
N GLN A 130 26.56 4.91 24.60
CA GLN A 130 27.98 5.22 24.51
C GLN A 130 28.87 4.02 24.88
N CYS A 131 28.49 3.25 25.91
CA CYS A 131 29.21 2.02 26.29
C CYS A 131 29.25 1.01 25.14
N ARG A 132 28.10 0.78 24.48
CA ARG A 132 28.01 -0.12 23.32
C ARG A 132 28.82 0.38 22.14
N GLU A 133 28.79 1.70 21.87
CA GLU A 133 29.55 2.31 20.77
C GLU A 133 31.07 2.15 20.95
N VAL A 134 31.58 2.29 22.18
CA VAL A 134 33.01 2.12 22.46
C VAL A 134 33.43 0.65 22.60
N GLY A 135 32.47 -0.29 22.59
CA GLY A 135 32.74 -1.72 22.52
C GLY A 135 32.65 -2.49 23.84
N PHE A 136 31.96 -1.96 24.87
CA PHE A 136 31.59 -2.77 26.03
C PHE A 136 30.53 -3.82 25.64
N THR A 137 30.56 -4.98 26.31
CA THR A 137 29.49 -5.99 26.16
C THR A 137 28.20 -5.53 26.82
N GLU A 138 27.08 -6.18 26.53
CA GLU A 138 25.79 -5.87 27.16
C GLU A 138 25.84 -6.09 28.69
N GLU A 139 26.56 -7.11 29.14
CA GLU A 139 26.74 -7.42 30.57
C GLU A 139 27.53 -6.33 31.28
N LEU A 140 28.66 -5.90 30.71
CA LEU A 140 29.47 -4.82 31.28
C LEU A 140 28.73 -3.49 31.23
N THR A 141 28.03 -3.20 30.13
CA THR A 141 27.21 -2.00 29.99
C THR A 141 26.15 -1.94 31.09
N ARG A 142 25.46 -3.05 31.37
CA ARG A 142 24.47 -3.16 32.44
C ARG A 142 25.09 -2.86 33.81
N GLN A 143 26.28 -3.37 34.10
CA GLN A 143 26.96 -3.11 35.37
C GLN A 143 27.47 -1.66 35.49
N ILE A 144 27.92 -1.06 34.39
CA ILE A 144 28.39 0.33 34.37
C ILE A 144 27.21 1.28 34.66
N VAL A 145 26.05 1.07 34.00
CA VAL A 145 24.89 1.95 34.19
C VAL A 145 24.12 1.74 35.51
N THR A 146 24.48 0.76 36.34
CA THR A 146 24.02 0.69 37.73
C THR A 146 24.84 1.58 38.67
N LEU A 147 25.66 2.48 38.12
CA LEU A 147 26.55 3.40 38.84
C LEU A 147 27.61 2.69 39.68
N GLN A 148 27.91 1.42 39.37
CA GLN A 148 28.98 0.68 40.00
C GLN A 148 30.27 0.82 39.19
N PRO A 149 31.43 1.01 39.84
CA PRO A 149 32.72 0.89 39.17
C PRO A 149 32.91 -0.53 38.65
N VAL A 150 33.30 -0.65 37.38
CA VAL A 150 33.55 -1.93 36.72
C VAL A 150 34.97 -1.98 36.22
N GLU A 151 35.79 -2.83 36.83
CA GLU A 151 37.12 -3.13 36.33
C GLU A 151 37.03 -4.01 35.08
N PHE A 152 37.81 -3.68 34.06
CA PHE A 152 37.82 -4.43 32.81
C PHE A 152 39.21 -4.47 32.19
N LYS A 153 39.41 -5.53 31.40
CA LYS A 153 40.54 -5.73 30.51
C LYS A 153 40.02 -5.89 29.10
N GLY A 154 40.52 -5.12 28.15
CA GLY A 154 39.98 -5.16 26.80
C GLY A 154 40.49 -4.06 25.89
N ARG A 155 39.72 -3.78 24.84
CA ARG A 155 39.99 -2.70 23.89
C ARG A 155 38.74 -1.84 23.74
N LEU A 156 38.92 -0.53 23.85
CA LEU A 156 37.86 0.44 23.58
C LEU A 156 38.08 1.10 22.23
N TYR A 157 37.02 1.22 21.44
CA TYR A 157 37.04 1.86 20.13
C TYR A 157 36.76 3.36 20.25
N SER A 158 37.68 4.17 19.74
CA SER A 158 37.46 5.61 19.54
C SER A 158 36.97 5.86 18.13
N LYS A 159 35.75 6.36 18.00
CA LYS A 159 35.20 6.82 16.71
C LYS A 159 35.96 8.04 16.16
N GLU A 160 36.43 8.93 17.05
CA GLU A 160 37.18 10.15 16.69
C GLU A 160 38.53 9.82 16.05
N HIS A 161 39.28 8.88 16.64
CA HIS A 161 40.59 8.48 16.13
C HIS A 161 40.54 7.26 15.19
N ARG A 162 39.36 6.64 15.04
CA ARG A 162 39.13 5.39 14.29
C ARG A 162 40.07 4.26 14.70
N GLU A 163 40.41 4.20 15.99
CA GLU A 163 41.42 3.28 16.53
C GLU A 163 40.89 2.60 17.80
N LYS A 164 41.42 1.40 18.09
CA LYS A 164 41.14 0.64 19.31
C LYS A 164 42.30 0.75 20.30
N PHE A 165 42.01 1.26 21.49
CA PHE A 165 42.99 1.40 22.56
C PHE A 165 42.85 0.26 23.55
N ARG A 166 43.95 -0.48 23.78
CA ARG A 166 43.99 -1.59 24.74
C ARG A 166 44.24 -1.06 26.15
N THR A 167 43.57 -1.66 27.12
CA THR A 167 43.86 -1.55 28.54
C THR A 167 43.90 -2.93 29.19
N ASP A 168 44.86 -3.14 30.08
CA ASP A 168 44.99 -4.38 30.83
C ASP A 168 44.27 -4.32 32.19
N HIS A 169 44.15 -3.14 32.79
CA HIS A 169 43.47 -2.87 34.05
C HIS A 169 42.94 -1.43 34.06
N SER A 170 41.71 -1.21 33.60
CA SER A 170 41.03 0.08 33.74
C SER A 170 39.69 -0.10 34.44
N THR A 171 39.22 0.97 35.07
CA THR A 171 37.91 1.02 35.73
C THR A 171 36.98 1.92 34.95
N ALA A 172 35.84 1.38 34.49
CA ALA A 172 34.75 2.15 33.91
C ALA A 172 33.78 2.59 35.01
N THR A 173 33.38 3.85 34.97
CA THR A 173 32.48 4.47 35.96
C THR A 173 31.51 5.42 35.27
N VAL A 174 30.35 5.63 35.89
CA VAL A 174 29.38 6.64 35.47
C VAL A 174 29.35 7.73 36.52
N GLU A 175 29.78 8.92 36.13
CA GLU A 175 29.85 10.08 37.01
C GLU A 175 28.84 11.15 36.62
N ARG A 176 28.40 11.96 37.58
CA ARG A 176 27.60 13.15 37.27
C ARG A 176 28.45 14.14 36.47
N ASN A 177 27.86 14.70 35.41
CA ASN A 177 28.49 15.73 34.60
C ASN A 177 28.48 17.05 35.40
N PRO A 178 29.65 17.63 35.72
CA PRO A 178 29.71 18.91 36.43
C PRO A 178 29.25 20.10 35.58
N GLN A 179 29.27 19.98 34.25
CA GLN A 179 28.87 21.04 33.32
C GLN A 179 27.37 21.05 33.03
N GLU A 180 26.71 19.89 33.16
CA GLU A 180 25.30 19.72 32.81
C GLU A 180 24.54 19.08 33.98
N LYS A 181 23.69 19.86 34.64
CA LYS A 181 22.90 19.41 35.78
C LYS A 181 21.98 18.27 35.36
N GLY A 182 22.01 17.16 36.10
CA GLY A 182 21.18 15.98 35.79
C GLY A 182 21.64 15.24 34.54
N LYS A 183 22.92 15.30 34.18
CA LYS A 183 23.48 14.38 33.18
C LYS A 183 24.62 13.59 33.76
N PHE A 184 24.85 12.43 33.15
CA PHE A 184 25.99 11.60 33.45
C PHE A 184 27.03 11.69 32.34
N ARG A 185 28.23 11.21 32.63
CA ARG A 185 29.31 11.00 31.67
C ARG A 185 29.99 9.67 31.98
N LEU A 186 30.39 8.95 30.93
CA LEU A 186 31.22 7.75 31.06
C LEU A 186 32.67 8.17 31.32
N CYS A 187 33.26 7.63 32.38
CA CYS A 187 34.65 7.87 32.76
C CYS A 187 35.43 6.55 32.79
N ILE A 188 36.66 6.57 32.27
CA ILE A 188 37.63 5.47 32.38
C ILE A 188 38.78 5.98 33.24
N ASP A 189 39.06 5.28 34.35
CA ASP A 189 40.08 5.67 35.33
C ASP A 189 39.88 7.10 35.87
N GLY A 190 38.61 7.52 36.04
CA GLY A 190 38.22 8.86 36.48
C GLY A 190 38.32 9.96 35.41
N ILE A 191 38.68 9.61 34.17
CA ILE A 191 38.81 10.55 33.05
C ILE A 191 37.62 10.37 32.10
N PRO A 192 36.91 11.43 31.68
CA PRO A 192 35.85 11.32 30.68
C PRO A 192 36.32 10.58 29.43
N ILE A 193 35.51 9.65 28.90
CA ILE A 193 35.92 8.70 27.85
C ILE A 193 36.56 9.36 26.62
N LEU A 194 36.09 10.54 26.21
CA LEU A 194 36.66 11.30 25.10
C LEU A 194 38.07 11.80 25.41
N GLU A 195 38.27 12.34 26.62
CA GLU A 195 39.59 12.80 27.08
C GLU A 195 40.54 11.61 27.31
N TRP A 196 40.02 10.48 27.80
CA TRP A 196 40.79 9.25 27.92
C TRP A 196 41.29 8.76 26.55
N PHE A 197 40.46 8.83 25.50
CA PHE A 197 40.88 8.51 24.14
C PHE A 197 41.95 9.46 23.61
N LYS A 198 41.83 10.77 23.84
CA LYS A 198 42.87 11.74 23.44
C LYS A 198 44.21 11.43 24.11
N MET A 199 44.18 11.14 25.41
CA MET A 199 45.36 10.75 26.17
C MET A 199 45.99 9.47 25.58
N LYS A 200 45.19 8.42 25.34
CA LYS A 200 45.68 7.17 24.73
C LYS A 200 46.20 7.34 23.31
N PHE A 201 45.60 8.23 22.53
CA PHE A 201 46.07 8.55 21.20
C PHE A 201 47.40 9.30 21.22
N GLN A 202 47.59 10.21 22.18
CA GLN A 202 48.86 10.91 22.37
C GLN A 202 49.97 9.94 22.82
N GLU A 203 49.70 9.06 23.79
CA GLU A 203 50.63 7.98 24.18
C GLU A 203 51.03 7.11 22.98
N LEU A 204 50.07 6.80 22.10
CA LEU A 204 50.32 6.02 20.89
C LEU A 204 51.22 6.77 19.91
N LYS A 205 50.98 8.05 19.67
CA LYS A 205 51.81 8.89 18.79
C LYS A 205 53.25 9.01 19.28
N GLU A 206 53.44 9.19 20.58
CA GLU A 206 54.77 9.29 21.20
C GLU A 206 55.54 7.98 21.06
N LYS A 207 54.87 6.83 21.28
CA LYS A 207 55.47 5.50 21.07
C LYS A 207 55.85 5.24 19.61
N LEU A 208 55.13 5.84 18.66
CA LEU A 208 55.42 5.76 17.23
C LEU A 208 56.43 6.82 16.75
N GLY A 209 57.00 7.63 17.66
CA GLY A 209 58.02 8.63 17.33
C GLY A 209 57.47 9.84 16.56
N VAL A 210 56.15 10.06 16.54
CA VAL A 210 55.51 11.19 15.84
C VAL A 210 55.45 12.42 16.77
N SER A 211 56.60 12.78 17.34
CA SER A 211 56.79 14.03 18.07
C SER A 211 57.45 15.01 17.11
N HIS A 212 56.65 15.86 16.46
CA HIS A 212 57.00 17.07 15.72
C HIS A 212 58.49 17.23 15.31
N THR A 213 58.82 16.94 14.05
CA THR A 213 59.88 17.69 13.38
C THR A 213 59.44 19.15 13.29
N GLN A 214 60.00 20.01 14.15
CA GLN A 214 60.02 21.43 13.88
C GLN A 214 60.70 21.60 12.52
N LYS A 215 59.94 21.94 11.48
CA LYS A 215 60.52 22.55 10.28
C LYS A 215 61.00 23.92 10.71
N GLU A 216 62.29 24.02 11.05
CA GLU A 216 63.00 25.29 10.92
C GLU A 216 62.75 25.81 9.50
N GLU A 217 62.05 26.94 9.41
CA GLU A 217 62.08 27.78 8.21
C GLU A 217 63.49 28.35 8.08
N ASP A 218 64.39 27.56 7.51
CA ASP A 218 65.67 28.05 7.04
C ASP A 218 65.44 28.80 5.73
N THR A 219 65.00 30.05 5.84
CA THR A 219 65.00 30.99 4.72
C THR A 219 66.38 31.66 4.64
N PRO A 220 67.17 31.42 3.57
CA PRO A 220 68.45 32.08 3.44
C PRO A 220 68.21 33.56 3.09
N LYS A 221 68.68 34.44 3.98
CA LYS A 221 68.72 35.89 3.81
C LYS A 221 69.43 36.24 2.49
N ARG A 222 68.68 36.62 1.46
CA ARG A 222 69.24 37.29 0.28
C ARG A 222 69.58 38.73 0.66
N GLY A 223 70.88 39.01 0.71
CA GLY A 223 71.42 40.34 0.97
C GLY A 223 70.99 41.38 -0.06
N PHE A 224 70.67 42.56 0.45
CA PHE A 224 70.63 43.81 -0.33
C PHE A 224 72.05 44.18 -0.76
N ARG A 225 72.23 44.54 -2.03
CA ARG A 225 73.33 45.42 -2.47
C ARG A 225 72.74 46.60 -3.23
N LEU A 226 73.34 47.75 -2.92
CA LEU A 226 73.11 49.11 -3.46
C LEU A 226 73.20 49.17 -4.98
#